data_AF-A0A5S4YLK6-F1
#
_entry.id   AF-A0A5S4YLK6-F1
#
_cell.length_a   1.000
_cell.length_b   1.000
_cell.length_c   1.000
_cell.angle_alpha   90.00
_cell.angle_beta   90.00
_cell.angle_gamma   90.00
#
_symmetry.space_group_name_H-M   'P 1'
#
loop_
_entity.id
_entity.type
_entity.pdbx_description
1 polymer ?
#
loop_
_entity_poly.entity_id
_entity_poly.type
_entity_poly.pdbx_seq_one_letter_code
_entity_poly.pdbx_strand_id
1 'polypeptide(L)' 'MSDAYDYFREHAVTAVRKARELPRGRTKQKQRTVARVYHLLSREAALAPNIHHLGEFRAARRLERQIGR' A
#
# COMPACT_ATOMS: atom_id res chain seq x y z
N MET A 1 -11.42 3.37 -15.49
CA MET A 1 -10.29 3.04 -14.60
C MET A 1 -10.85 2.97 -13.18
N SER A 2 -10.40 2.03 -12.36
CA SER A 2 -10.93 1.82 -11.01
C SER A 2 -10.56 3.02 -10.12
N ASP A 3 -11.53 3.66 -9.45
CA ASP A 3 -11.30 4.79 -8.53
C ASP A 3 -10.17 4.51 -7.53
N ALA A 4 -10.02 3.25 -7.10
CA ALA A 4 -8.97 2.82 -6.18
C ALA A 4 -7.56 2.92 -6.79
N TYR A 5 -7.41 2.57 -8.08
CA TYR A 5 -6.13 2.69 -8.77
C TYR A 5 -5.64 4.13 -8.80
N ASP A 6 -6.50 5.05 -9.24
CA ASP A 6 -6.16 6.46 -9.38
C ASP A 6 -5.89 7.10 -8.02
N TYR A 7 -6.72 6.78 -7.02
CA TYR A 7 -6.51 7.20 -5.63
C TYR A 7 -5.13 6.77 -5.09
N PHE A 8 -4.79 5.48 -5.18
CA PHE A 8 -3.51 4.98 -4.68
C PHE A 8 -2.33 5.54 -5.46
N ARG A 9 -2.46 5.67 -6.79
CA ARG A 9 -1.42 6.25 -7.63
C ARG A 9 -1.13 7.70 -7.26
N GLU A 10 -2.16 8.51 -7.04
CA GLU A 10 -2.00 9.91 -6.65
C GLU A 10 -1.32 10.05 -5.28
N HIS A 11 -1.72 9.22 -4.31
CA HIS A 11 -1.14 9.22 -2.97
C HIS A 11 0.33 8.77 -2.98
N ALA A 12 0.68 7.79 -3.81
CA ALA A 12 2.07 7.37 -4.01
C ALA A 12 2.92 8.53 -4.55
N VAL A 13 2.45 9.23 -5.59
CA VAL A 13 3.15 10.37 -6.19
C VAL A 13 3.34 11.50 -5.17
N THR A 14 2.28 11.83 -4.43
CA THR A 14 2.31 12.87 -3.41
C THR A 14 3.31 12.55 -2.30
N ALA A 15 3.34 11.30 -1.82
CA ALA A 15 4.30 10.86 -0.80
C ALA A 15 5.75 10.88 -1.31
N VAL A 16 6.00 10.53 -2.58
CA VAL A 16 7.33 10.66 -3.20
C VAL A 16 7.77 12.13 -3.25
N ARG A 17 6.90 13.04 -3.67
CA ARG A 17 7.20 14.48 -3.73
C ARG A 17 7.57 15.02 -2.34
N LYS A 18 6.74 14.74 -1.33
CA LYS A 18 7.03 15.07 0.08
C LYS A 18 8.35 14.47 0.55
N ALA A 19 8.66 13.22 0.19
CA ALA A 19 9.93 12.60 0.56
C ALA A 19 11.16 13.25 -0.09
N ARG A 20 11.03 13.83 -1.28
CA ARG A 20 12.12 14.50 -1.99
C ARG A 20 12.50 15.82 -1.34
N GLU A 21 11.51 16.56 -0.84
CA GLU A 21 11.67 17.83 -0.13
C GLU A 21 12.29 17.66 1.27
N LEU A 22 12.16 16.48 1.88
CA LEU A 22 12.68 16.23 3.23
C LEU A 22 14.20 15.96 3.25
N PRO A 23 14.93 16.42 4.29
CA PRO A 23 16.31 16.03 4.54
C PRO A 23 16.41 14.54 4.93
N ARG A 24 17.63 13.99 4.91
CA ARG A 24 17.85 12.58 5.32
C ARG A 24 17.44 12.40 6.78
N GLY A 25 16.61 11.38 7.04
CA GLY A 25 16.11 11.09 8.39
C GLY A 25 14.86 10.22 8.41
N ARG A 26 14.34 9.96 9.62
CA ARG A 26 13.19 9.08 9.85
C ARG A 26 11.93 9.54 9.11
N THR A 27 11.67 10.84 9.05
CA THR A 27 10.49 11.39 8.34
C THR A 27 10.55 11.12 6.83
N LYS A 28 11.72 11.30 6.21
CA LYS A 28 11.95 10.96 4.80
C LYS A 28 11.77 9.48 4.54
N GLN A 29 12.25 8.62 5.45
CA GLN A 29 12.05 7.17 5.36
C GLN A 29 10.58 6.81 5.45
N LYS A 30 9.82 7.40 6.39
CA LYS A 30 8.37 7.19 6.50
C LYS A 30 7.64 7.56 5.21
N GLN A 31 7.90 8.74 4.64
CA GLN A 31 7.27 9.15 3.38
C GLN A 31 7.64 8.23 2.20
N ARG A 32 8.87 7.72 2.16
CA ARG A 32 9.29 6.70 1.17
C ARG A 32 8.55 5.37 1.36
N THR A 33 8.34 4.94 2.61
CA THR A 33 7.55 3.74 2.90
C THR A 33 6.10 3.92 2.47
N VAL A 34 5.47 5.05 2.82
CA VAL A 34 4.11 5.39 2.40
C VAL A 34 3.99 5.39 0.88
N ALA A 35 4.93 6.02 0.17
CA ALA A 35 4.98 6.01 -1.29
C ALA A 35 5.05 4.60 -1.87
N ARG A 36 5.88 3.72 -1.29
CA ARG A 36 6.02 2.32 -1.74
C ARG A 36 4.74 1.53 -1.52
N VAL A 37 4.10 1.67 -0.36
CA VAL A 37 2.84 0.99 -0.05
C VAL A 37 1.75 1.40 -1.04
N TYR A 38 1.53 2.70 -1.24
CA TYR A 38 0.51 3.16 -2.18
C TYR A 38 0.82 2.80 -3.64
N HIS A 39 2.09 2.77 -4.02
CA HIS A 39 2.47 2.32 -5.36
C HIS A 39 2.20 0.81 -5.57
N LEU A 40 2.42 -0.02 -4.55
CA LEU A 40 2.09 -1.44 -4.62
C LEU A 40 0.57 -1.64 -4.71
N LEU A 41 -0.20 -0.94 -3.86
CA LEU A 41 -1.67 -0.99 -3.90
C LEU A 41 -2.24 -0.51 -5.24
N SER A 42 -1.64 0.51 -5.87
CA SER A 42 -2.06 0.92 -7.21
C SER A 42 -1.72 -0.16 -8.24
N ARG A 43 -0.56 -0.80 -8.16
CA ARG A 43 -0.24 -1.93 -9.05
C ARG A 43 -1.20 -3.11 -8.87
N GLU A 44 -1.57 -3.46 -7.64
CA GLU A 44 -2.58 -4.47 -7.36
C GLU A 44 -3.93 -4.10 -7.96
N ALA A 45 -4.39 -2.86 -7.73
CA ALA A 45 -5.64 -2.34 -8.27
C ALA A 45 -5.65 -2.24 -9.81
N ALA A 46 -4.48 -2.13 -10.45
CA ALA A 46 -4.34 -2.13 -11.91
C ALA A 46 -4.31 -3.53 -12.52
N LEU A 47 -3.75 -4.52 -11.80
CA LEU A 47 -3.50 -5.86 -12.32
C LEU A 47 -4.63 -6.85 -12.03
N ALA A 48 -5.41 -6.63 -10.97
CA ALA A 48 -6.51 -7.50 -10.62
C ALA A 48 -7.71 -6.66 -10.18
N PRO A 49 -8.89 -6.81 -10.80
CA PRO A 49 -10.13 -6.56 -10.07
C PRO A 49 -10.29 -7.67 -9.02
N ASN A 50 -9.49 -7.62 -7.96
CA ASN A 50 -9.87 -8.02 -6.60
C ASN A 50 -10.32 -9.48 -6.33
N ILE A 51 -9.63 -10.53 -6.83
CA ILE A 51 -10.01 -11.93 -6.50
C ILE A 51 -8.97 -12.68 -5.64
N HIS A 52 -7.66 -12.49 -5.84
CA HIS A 52 -6.66 -13.33 -5.17
C HIS A 52 -6.28 -12.89 -3.74
N HIS A 53 -6.18 -11.59 -3.45
CA HIS A 53 -5.72 -11.10 -2.14
C HIS A 53 -6.74 -11.25 -1.01
N LEU A 54 -8.04 -11.37 -1.33
CA LEU A 54 -9.09 -11.67 -0.35
C LEU A 54 -8.93 -13.06 0.25
N GLY A 55 -8.44 -14.03 -0.52
CA GLY A 55 -8.16 -15.39 -0.04
C GLY A 55 -7.01 -15.41 0.96
N GLU A 56 -5.92 -14.73 0.62
CA GLU A 56 -4.71 -14.65 1.45
C GLU A 56 -4.94 -13.83 2.72
N PHE A 57 -5.66 -12.71 2.63
CA PHE A 57 -6.03 -11.90 3.79
C PHE A 57 -6.97 -12.66 4.74
N ARG A 58 -7.93 -13.44 4.21
CA ARG A 58 -8.79 -14.31 5.02
C ARG A 58 -7.99 -15.44 5.67
N ALA A 59 -7.02 -16.03 4.96
CA ALA A 59 -6.14 -17.06 5.51
C ALA A 59 -5.27 -16.50 6.64
N ALA A 60 -4.62 -15.35 6.43
CA ALA A 60 -3.82 -14.66 7.44
C ALA A 60 -4.65 -14.29 8.68
N ARG A 61 -5.84 -13.68 8.50
CA ARG A 61 -6.75 -13.36 9.62
C ARG A 61 -7.30 -14.58 10.36
N ARG A 62 -7.40 -15.74 9.71
CA ARG A 62 -7.84 -16.99 10.36
C ARG A 62 -6.72 -17.58 11.21
N LEU A 63 -5.49 -17.52 10.70
CA LEU A 63 -4.29 -17.93 11.42
C LEU A 63 -4.04 -17.05 12.66
N GLU A 64 -4.16 -15.72 12.52
CA GLU A 64 -4.03 -14.79 13.65
C GLU A 64 -5.03 -15.08 14.79
N ARG A 65 -6.27 -15.47 14.47
CA ARG A 65 -7.28 -15.84 15.49
C ARG A 65 -7.00 -17.18 16.18
N GLN A 66 -6.28 -18.08 15.52
CA GLN A 66 -5.89 -19.37 16.10
C GLN A 66 -4.68 -19.25 17.02
N ILE A 67 -3.78 -18.30 16.72
CA ILE A 67 -2.59 -18.03 17.54
C ILE A 67 -2.94 -17.23 18.81
N GLY A 68 -4.11 -16.57 18.85
CA GLY A 68 -4.60 -15.82 20.00
C GLY A 68 -5.43 -16.61 21.04
N ARG A 69 -5.43 -17.95 20.99
CA ARG A 69 -5.95 -18.85 22.04
C ARG A 69 -4.79 -19.55 22.73
#